data_AF-A0A1C5F441-F1
#
_entry.id   AF-A0A1C5F441-F1
#
_cell.length_a   1.000
_cell.length_b   1.000
_cell.length_c   1.000
_cell.angle_alpha   90.00
_cell.angle_beta   90.00
_cell.angle_gamma   90.00
#
_symmetry.space_group_name_H-M   'P 1'
#
loop_
_entity.id
_entity.type
_entity.pdbx_description
1 polymer ?
#
loop_
_entity_poly.entity_id
_entity_poly.type
_entity_poly.pdbx_seq_one_letter_code
_entity_poly.pdbx_strand_id
1 'polypeptide(L)'
;MATSTVQGYGWELQNNTTRSAFYRFLVFLAPEPALITLYGPTGGAGTATVKLVDSPADVQVVIDKACKTCEEKENGDYELSRDYTPFEVPAELAVRGDFKANAHAIATYFRDSAKEQGTELPNASPIPSP
;
A
#
# COMPACT_ATOMS: atom_id res chain seq x y z
N MET A 1 -27.13 -4.74 -7.45
CA MET A 1 -26.04 -5.09 -8.38
C MET A 1 -24.80 -5.32 -7.53
N ALA A 2 -24.10 -6.45 -7.68
CA ALA A 2 -22.86 -6.65 -6.95
C ALA A 2 -21.80 -5.68 -7.51
N THR A 3 -21.29 -4.78 -6.67
CA THR A 3 -20.12 -3.98 -7.00
C THR A 3 -18.94 -4.93 -7.17
N SER A 4 -18.33 -4.95 -8.35
CA SER A 4 -17.12 -5.74 -8.59
C SER A 4 -16.01 -5.21 -7.69
N THR A 5 -15.36 -6.09 -6.94
CA THR A 5 -14.19 -5.77 -6.13
C THR A 5 -12.92 -6.27 -6.81
N VAL A 6 -11.79 -5.67 -6.43
CA VAL A 6 -10.44 -6.08 -6.85
C VAL A 6 -9.62 -6.35 -5.60
N GLN A 7 -8.98 -7.51 -5.55
CA GLN A 7 -8.11 -7.91 -4.45
C GLN A 7 -6.77 -7.18 -4.55
N GLY A 8 -6.37 -6.55 -3.45
CA GLY A 8 -5.04 -6.01 -3.22
C GLY A 8 -4.37 -6.65 -2.00
N TYR A 9 -3.07 -6.40 -1.88
CA TYR A 9 -2.23 -6.79 -0.75
C TYR A 9 -1.40 -5.60 -0.31
N GLY A 10 -1.32 -5.33 0.98
CA GLY A 10 -0.58 -4.18 1.47
C GLY A 10 0.19 -4.45 2.74
N TRP A 11 1.18 -3.62 2.99
CA TRP A 11 1.90 -3.54 4.25
C TRP A 11 2.46 -2.13 4.44
N GLU A 12 2.81 -1.81 5.68
CA GLU A 12 3.33 -0.50 6.05
C GLU A 12 4.55 -0.63 6.94
N LEU A 13 5.54 0.21 6.64
CA LEU A 13 6.69 0.48 7.47
C LEU A 13 6.62 1.89 8.04
N GLN A 14 7.11 2.06 9.25
CA GLN A 14 7.20 3.35 9.91
C GLN A 14 8.56 3.53 10.57
N ASN A 15 9.13 4.72 10.38
CA ASN A 15 10.24 5.19 11.18
C ASN A 15 9.66 6.12 12.24
N ASN A 16 9.99 5.86 13.49
CA ASN A 16 9.73 6.76 14.62
C ASN A 16 11.02 7.12 15.38
N THR A 17 12.16 6.56 14.96
CA THR A 17 13.44 6.66 15.67
C THR A 17 14.22 7.88 15.21
N THR A 18 14.44 8.05 13.91
CA THR A 18 15.25 9.14 13.35
C THR A 18 14.41 10.21 12.66
N ARG A 19 13.19 9.88 12.24
CA ARG A 19 12.19 10.82 11.73
C ARG A 19 10.81 10.20 11.89
N SER A 20 9.75 11.00 11.97
CA SER A 20 8.37 10.48 11.93
C SER A 20 7.89 10.38 10.48
N ALA A 21 8.07 9.19 9.88
CA ALA A 21 7.72 8.96 8.48
C ALA A 21 7.20 7.54 8.23
N PHE A 22 6.37 7.37 7.20
CA PHE A 22 5.85 6.08 6.80
C PHE A 22 6.20 5.74 5.34
N TYR A 23 6.20 4.44 5.05
CA TYR A 23 6.19 3.86 3.71
C TYR A 23 5.10 2.79 3.67
N ARG A 24 4.17 2.90 2.74
CA ARG A 24 3.08 1.96 2.53
C ARG A 24 3.14 1.43 1.12
N PHE A 25 3.09 0.11 1.00
CA PHE A 25 3.11 -0.61 -0.26
C PHE A 25 1.74 -1.24 -0.45
N LEU A 26 1.14 -1.01 -1.61
CA LEU A 26 -0.15 -1.59 -2.00
C LEU A 26 0.02 -2.22 -3.37
N VAL A 27 -0.19 -3.53 -3.45
CA VAL A 27 0.07 -4.36 -4.61
C VAL A 27 -1.24 -4.92 -5.13
N PHE A 28 -1.47 -4.75 -6.43
CA PHE A 28 -2.52 -5.41 -7.18
C PHE A 28 -1.88 -6.40 -8.15
N LEU A 29 -2.43 -7.61 -8.24
CA LEU A 29 -1.92 -8.68 -9.13
C LEU A 29 -2.79 -8.85 -10.39
N ALA A 30 -4.07 -8.49 -10.31
CA ALA A 30 -5.03 -8.58 -11.40
C ALA A 30 -6.22 -7.62 -11.12
N PRO A 31 -7.01 -7.22 -12.14
CA PRO A 31 -6.75 -7.42 -13.57
C PRO A 31 -5.59 -6.56 -14.09
N GLU A 32 -5.28 -5.48 -13.39
CA GLU A 32 -4.24 -4.51 -13.75
C GLU A 32 -3.14 -4.55 -12.68
N PRO A 33 -2.02 -5.26 -12.92
CA PRO A 33 -1.02 -5.38 -11.89
C PRO A 33 -0.25 -4.06 -11.69
N ALA A 34 -0.12 -3.67 -10.42
CA ALA A 34 0.44 -2.38 -10.04
C ALA A 34 1.06 -2.44 -8.63
N LEU A 35 2.13 -1.66 -8.43
CA LEU A 35 2.63 -1.27 -7.13
C LEU A 35 2.32 0.21 -6.90
N ILE A 36 1.52 0.50 -5.89
CA ILE A 36 1.35 1.85 -5.36
C ILE A 36 2.25 1.95 -4.12
N THR A 37 3.09 2.97 -4.09
CA THR A 37 3.89 3.31 -2.92
C THR A 37 3.47 4.67 -2.42
N LEU A 38 2.99 4.72 -1.18
CA LEU A 38 2.67 5.96 -0.46
C LEU A 38 3.75 6.19 0.60
N TYR A 39 4.34 7.38 0.63
CA TYR A 39 5.35 7.69 1.64
C TYR A 39 5.32 9.16 2.02
N GLY A 40 5.68 9.47 3.26
CA GLY A 40 5.65 10.85 3.74
C GLY A 40 5.76 10.94 5.26
N PRO A 41 5.55 12.14 5.84
CA PRO A 41 5.50 12.31 7.27
C PRO A 41 4.29 11.56 7.87
N THR A 42 4.47 10.98 9.05
CA THR A 42 3.39 10.31 9.78
C THR A 42 2.22 11.25 10.03
N GLY A 43 0.99 10.80 9.77
CA GLY A 43 -0.23 11.62 9.88
C GLY A 43 -0.42 12.63 8.75
N GLY A 44 0.52 12.74 7.81
CA GLY A 44 0.34 13.48 6.56
C GLY A 44 -0.29 12.60 5.48
N ALA A 45 -0.79 13.24 4.40
CA ALA A 45 -1.29 12.50 3.24
C ALA A 45 -0.19 11.66 2.57
N GLY A 46 1.04 12.17 2.56
CA GLY A 46 2.17 11.58 1.85
C GLY A 46 2.09 11.77 0.33
N THR A 47 3.06 11.20 -0.36
CA THR A 47 3.20 11.24 -1.81
C THR A 47 2.97 9.85 -2.38
N ALA A 48 2.16 9.76 -3.44
CA ALA A 48 1.91 8.52 -4.17
C ALA A 48 2.83 8.39 -5.39
N THR A 49 3.53 7.27 -5.51
CA THR A 49 4.14 6.80 -6.76
C THR A 49 3.48 5.50 -7.21
N VAL A 50 3.29 5.34 -8.51
CA VAL A 50 2.67 4.14 -9.08
C VAL A 50 3.61 3.54 -10.10
N LYS A 51 3.82 2.23 -10.00
CA LYS A 51 4.51 1.42 -10.99
C LYS A 51 3.50 0.45 -11.58
N LEU A 52 3.17 0.66 -12.84
CA LEU A 52 2.34 -0.25 -13.63
C LEU A 52 3.23 -1.30 -14.31
N VAL A 53 2.68 -2.48 -14.55
CA VAL A 53 3.27 -3.49 -15.46
C VAL A 53 2.29 -3.84 -16.56
N ASP A 54 2.81 -4.10 -17.76
CA ASP A 54 1.99 -4.29 -18.97
C ASP A 54 1.60 -5.77 -19.19
N SER A 55 2.21 -6.70 -18.46
CA SER A 55 1.97 -8.14 -18.60
C SER A 55 1.83 -8.83 -17.24
N PRO A 56 0.94 -9.82 -17.09
CA PRO A 56 0.90 -10.70 -15.93
C PRO A 56 2.24 -11.41 -15.67
N ALA A 57 3.06 -11.64 -16.70
CA ALA A 57 4.39 -12.22 -16.55
C ALA A 57 5.36 -11.30 -15.76
N ASP A 58 5.08 -9.99 -15.72
CA ASP A 58 5.89 -8.99 -15.03
C ASP A 58 5.36 -8.67 -13.63
N VAL A 59 4.33 -9.37 -13.15
CA VAL A 59 3.81 -9.25 -11.77
C VAL A 59 4.91 -9.50 -10.74
N GLN A 60 5.80 -10.46 -11.02
CA GLN A 60 6.95 -10.73 -10.15
C GLN A 60 7.86 -9.50 -10.00
N VAL A 61 8.00 -8.67 -11.05
CA VAL A 61 8.80 -7.44 -10.99
C VAL A 61 8.21 -6.44 -10.00
N VAL A 62 6.88 -6.36 -9.92
CA VAL A 62 6.16 -5.52 -8.94
C VAL A 62 6.42 -6.00 -7.52
N ILE A 63 6.32 -7.32 -7.29
CA ILE A 63 6.56 -7.93 -5.99
C ILE A 63 8.03 -7.74 -5.58
N ASP A 64 8.98 -8.11 -6.44
CA ASP A 64 10.42 -7.98 -6.18
C ASP A 64 10.81 -6.54 -5.87
N LYS A 65 10.22 -5.56 -6.58
CA LYS A 65 10.47 -4.15 -6.32
C LYS A 65 9.93 -3.72 -4.96
N ALA A 66 8.75 -4.20 -4.57
CA ALA A 66 8.16 -3.91 -3.27
C ALA A 66 9.00 -4.53 -2.14
N CYS A 67 9.36 -5.81 -2.25
CA CYS A 67 10.22 -6.51 -1.29
C CYS A 67 11.60 -5.83 -1.17
N LYS A 68 12.27 -5.52 -2.28
CA LYS A 68 13.55 -4.83 -2.26
C LYS A 68 13.46 -3.46 -1.57
N THR A 69 12.40 -2.70 -1.85
CA THR A 69 12.20 -1.40 -1.19
C THR A 69 11.91 -1.59 0.30
N CYS A 70 11.21 -2.66 0.68
CA CYS A 70 10.99 -3.02 2.09
C CYS A 70 12.33 -3.29 2.79
N GLU A 71 13.13 -4.21 2.26
CA GLU A 71 14.46 -4.57 2.81
C GLU A 71 15.38 -3.34 2.92
N GLU A 72 15.41 -2.47 1.90
CA GLU A 72 16.19 -1.23 1.93
C GLU A 72 15.75 -0.27 3.05
N LYS A 73 14.46 -0.25 3.40
CA LYS A 73 13.92 0.59 4.47
C LYS A 73 14.10 -0.03 5.84
N GLU A 74 13.90 -1.34 5.98
CA GLU A 74 14.11 -2.11 7.20
C GLU A 74 15.59 -2.15 7.61
N ASN A 75 16.51 -2.20 6.65
CA ASN A 75 17.95 -2.03 6.91
C ASN A 75 18.31 -0.61 7.40
N GLY A 76 17.38 0.35 7.30
CA GLY A 76 17.46 1.65 7.95
C GLY A 76 16.83 1.62 9.35
N ASP A 77 16.08 2.66 9.70
CA ASP A 77 15.35 2.74 10.98
C ASP A 77 13.82 2.63 10.79
N TYR A 78 13.37 1.97 9.71
CA TYR A 78 11.95 1.69 9.52
C TYR A 78 11.60 0.32 10.09
N GLU A 79 10.48 0.25 10.80
CA GLU A 79 9.93 -0.97 11.37
C GLU A 79 8.56 -1.25 10.77
N LEU A 80 8.19 -2.53 10.68
CA LEU A 80 6.84 -2.92 10.29
C LEU A 80 5.81 -2.29 11.25
N SER A 81 4.76 -1.71 10.67
CA SER A 81 3.69 -1.04 11.41
C SER A 81 2.29 -1.53 11.03
N ARG A 82 2.15 -2.06 9.80
CA ARG A 82 1.03 -2.94 9.42
C ARG A 82 1.60 -4.10 8.64
N ASP A 83 1.36 -5.31 9.12
CA ASP A 83 1.82 -6.53 8.47
C ASP A 83 1.05 -6.78 7.16
N TYR A 84 1.52 -7.74 6.37
CA TYR A 84 0.88 -8.19 5.15
C TYR A 84 -0.63 -8.40 5.36
N THR A 85 -1.42 -7.59 4.66
CA THR A 85 -2.87 -7.55 4.78
C THR A 85 -3.50 -7.65 3.40
N PRO A 86 -4.24 -8.74 3.12
CA PRO A 86 -5.17 -8.79 1.98
C PRO A 86 -6.31 -7.80 2.20
N PHE A 87 -6.69 -7.04 1.16
CA PHE A 87 -7.83 -6.11 1.21
C PHE A 87 -8.57 -6.07 -0.12
N GLU A 88 -9.82 -5.62 -0.12
CA GLU A 88 -10.63 -5.47 -1.32
C GLU A 88 -10.95 -3.99 -1.56
N VAL A 89 -10.96 -3.57 -2.82
CA VAL A 89 -11.43 -2.24 -3.23
C VAL A 89 -12.48 -2.33 -4.32
N PRO A 90 -13.41 -1.37 -4.44
CA PRO A 90 -14.24 -1.23 -5.62
C PRO A 90 -13.41 -1.18 -6.90
N ALA A 91 -13.82 -1.89 -7.95
CA ALA A 91 -13.08 -1.97 -9.22
C ALA A 91 -12.87 -0.59 -9.89
N GLU A 92 -13.77 0.36 -9.65
CA GLU A 92 -13.63 1.76 -10.10
C GLU A 92 -12.43 2.50 -9.51
N LEU A 93 -11.91 2.06 -8.36
CA LEU A 93 -10.71 2.64 -7.76
C LEU A 93 -9.42 2.02 -8.32
N ALA A 94 -9.47 0.76 -8.77
CA ALA A 94 -8.34 -0.02 -9.26
C ALA A 94 -8.19 0.03 -10.79
N VAL A 95 -8.44 1.20 -11.40
CA VAL A 95 -8.29 1.42 -12.84
C VAL A 95 -6.86 1.85 -13.16
N ARG A 96 -6.25 1.24 -14.18
CA ARG A 96 -4.85 1.45 -14.59
C ARG A 96 -4.44 2.92 -14.69
N GLY A 97 -5.31 3.77 -15.26
CA GLY A 97 -5.05 5.20 -15.46
C GLY A 97 -5.17 6.05 -14.18
N ASP A 98 -5.90 5.56 -13.18
CA ASP A 98 -6.34 6.36 -12.04
C ASP A 98 -5.73 5.94 -10.70
N PHE A 99 -4.91 4.87 -10.68
CA PHE A 99 -4.25 4.38 -9.44
C PHE A 99 -3.58 5.49 -8.64
N LYS A 100 -2.93 6.46 -9.30
CA LYS A 100 -2.25 7.56 -8.61
C LYS A 100 -3.26 8.52 -7.96
N ALA A 101 -4.34 8.85 -8.66
CA ALA A 101 -5.41 9.71 -8.15
C ALA A 101 -6.17 9.03 -7.00
N ASN A 102 -6.35 7.71 -7.09
CA ASN A 102 -7.10 6.92 -6.13
C ASN A 102 -6.25 6.38 -4.96
N ALA A 103 -4.93 6.61 -4.95
CA ALA A 103 -4.00 5.98 -4.00
C ALA A 103 -4.41 6.17 -2.53
N HIS A 104 -4.87 7.37 -2.14
CA HIS A 104 -5.30 7.64 -0.76
C HIS A 104 -6.63 6.95 -0.42
N ALA A 105 -7.57 6.91 -1.36
CA ALA A 105 -8.83 6.17 -1.18
C ALA A 105 -8.53 4.67 -1.00
N ILE A 106 -7.70 4.08 -1.87
CA ILE A 106 -7.24 2.69 -1.77
C ILE A 106 -6.56 2.42 -0.42
N ALA A 107 -5.69 3.31 0.04
CA ALA A 107 -5.01 3.17 1.32
C ALA A 107 -5.98 3.12 2.51
N THR A 108 -7.14 3.78 2.39
CA THR A 108 -8.20 3.75 3.42
C THR A 108 -8.78 2.33 3.56
N TYR A 109 -9.08 1.65 2.45
CA TYR A 109 -9.53 0.26 2.45
C TYR A 109 -8.49 -0.67 3.09
N PHE A 110 -7.21 -0.50 2.73
CA PHE A 110 -6.13 -1.26 3.35
C PHE A 110 -6.08 -1.08 4.87
N ARG A 111 -6.20 0.16 5.38
CA ARG A 111 -6.26 0.41 6.83
C ARG A 111 -7.43 -0.29 7.48
N ASP A 112 -8.61 -0.15 6.88
CA ASP A 112 -9.83 -0.71 7.47
C ASP A 112 -9.73 -2.24 7.53
N SER A 113 -9.25 -2.88 6.47
CA SER A 113 -8.92 -4.31 6.47
C SER A 113 -7.84 -4.69 7.48
N ALA A 114 -6.78 -3.89 7.64
CA ALA A 114 -5.70 -4.20 8.60
C ALA A 114 -6.19 -4.15 10.06
N LYS A 115 -7.08 -3.20 10.36
CA LYS A 115 -7.75 -3.11 11.67
C LYS A 115 -8.67 -4.29 11.91
N GLU A 116 -9.49 -4.64 10.93
CA GLU A 116 -10.43 -5.75 11.02
C GLU A 116 -9.72 -7.10 11.19
N GLN A 117 -8.60 -7.30 10.50
CA GLN A 117 -7.82 -8.54 10.54
C GLN A 117 -6.79 -8.60 11.67
N GLY A 118 -6.57 -7.49 12.39
CA GLY A 118 -5.61 -7.43 13.49
C GLY A 118 -4.14 -7.45 13.05
N THR A 119 -3.86 -7.06 11.80
CA THR A 119 -2.50 -6.92 11.26
C THR A 119 -1.92 -5.51 11.49
N GLU A 120 -2.71 -4.61 12.08
CA GLU A 120 -2.26 -3.30 12.56
C GLU A 120 -1.44 -3.45 13.85
N LEU A 121 -0.17 -3.00 13.81
CA LEU A 121 0.73 -3.04 14.96
C LEU A 121 0.63 -1.74 15.77
N PRO A 122 1.06 -1.72 17.06
CA PRO A 122 0.89 -0.57 17.94
C PRO A 122 1.54 0.74 17.44
N ASN A 123 2.51 0.63 16.55
CA ASN A 123 3.26 1.74 15.96
C ASN A 123 2.67 2.27 14.65
N ALA A 124 1.51 1.77 14.17
CA ALA A 124 0.92 2.11 12.87
C ALA A 124 0.62 3.60 12.67
N SER A 125 0.90 4.11 11.46
CA SER A 125 0.65 5.52 11.15
C SER A 125 -0.85 5.75 10.96
N PRO A 126 -1.42 6.85 11.46
CA PRO A 126 -2.78 7.20 11.11
C PRO A 126 -2.85 7.53 9.61
N ILE A 127 -3.84 6.95 8.92
CA ILE A 127 -4.19 7.38 7.55
C ILE A 127 -5.24 8.46 7.69
N PRO A 128 -4.97 9.70 7.26
CA PRO A 128 -5.98 10.76 7.23
C PRO A 128 -7.16 10.29 6.38
N SER A 129 -8.38 10.48 6.89
CA SER A 129 -9.57 10.31 6.04
C SER A 129 -9.51 11.30 4.87
N PRO A 130 -9.99 10.91 3.67
CA PRO A 130 -10.07 11.79 2.50
C PRO A 130 -10.79 13.11 2.78
#